data_AF-F8NR96-F1
#
_entry.id   AF-F8NR96-F1
#
_cell.length_a   1.000
_cell.length_b   1.000
_cell.length_c   1.000
_cell.angle_alpha   90.00
_cell.angle_beta   90.00
_cell.angle_gamma   90.00
#
_symmetry.space_group_name_H-M   'P 1'
#
loop_
_entity.id
_entity.type
_entity.pdbx_description
1 polymer ?
#
loop_
_entity_poly.entity_id
_entity_poly.type
_entity_poly.pdbx_seq_one_letter_code
_entity_poly.pdbx_strand_id
1 'polypeptide(L)' 'KLGSMCKMQDLGETKYFLRIEIQCDHLNKTISLLQPQYIDMVLELTGMKNCKLV' A
#
# COMPACT_ATOMS: atom_id res chain seq x y z
N LYS A 1 11.45 22.37 28.34
CA LYS A 1 12.22 21.84 27.19
C LYS A 1 11.64 20.48 26.81
N LEU A 2 10.68 20.43 25.87
CA LEU A 2 10.02 19.19 25.41
C LEU A 2 10.64 18.61 24.13
N GLY A 3 11.73 19.21 23.61
CA GLY A 3 12.28 18.90 22.29
C GLY A 3 13.28 17.75 22.23
N SER A 4 13.56 17.03 23.33
CA SER A 4 14.71 16.11 23.40
C SER A 4 14.38 14.62 23.55
N MET A 5 13.11 14.20 23.44
CA MET A 5 12.72 12.80 23.75
C MET A 5 12.03 12.01 22.64
N CYS A 6 11.98 12.53 21.40
CA CYS A 6 11.57 11.71 20.25
C CYS A 6 12.78 11.50 19.34
N LYS A 7 13.63 10.52 19.68
CA LYS A 7 14.58 9.98 18.71
C LYS A 7 13.73 9.24 17.68
N MET A 8 13.54 9.80 16.49
CA MET A 8 12.90 9.09 15.38
C MET A 8 13.72 7.84 15.12
N GLN A 9 13.15 6.69 15.45
CA GLN A 9 13.73 5.39 15.20
C GLN A 9 13.23 4.92 13.83
N ASP A 10 14.16 4.57 12.95
CA ASP A 10 13.81 3.91 11.70
C ASP A 10 13.23 2.51 12.03
N LEU A 11 11.99 2.27 11.60
CA LEU A 11 11.27 1.02 11.80
C LEU A 11 11.48 0.04 10.63
N GLY A 12 12.32 0.42 9.67
CA GLY A 12 12.49 -0.30 8.42
C GLY A 12 11.39 0.03 7.41
N GLU A 13 11.42 -0.68 6.29
CA GLU A 13 10.49 -0.42 5.19
C GLU A 13 9.04 -0.68 5.58
N THR A 14 8.19 0.31 5.31
CA THR A 14 6.75 0.19 5.51
C THR A 14 6.19 -0.75 4.45
N LYS A 15 5.83 -1.96 4.87
CA LYS A 15 5.19 -2.95 3.97
C LYS A 15 3.71 -2.66 3.72
N TYR A 16 3.04 -2.05 4.69
CA TYR A 16 1.62 -1.72 4.60
C TYR A 16 1.33 -0.36 5.24
N PHE A 17 0.63 0.50 4.53
CA PHE A 17 0.14 1.78 5.05
C PHE A 17 -1.31 1.97 4.62
N LEU A 18 -2.23 2.21 5.56
CA LEU A 18 -3.67 2.39 5.26
C LEU A 18 -4.27 1.27 4.38
N ARG A 19 -3.86 0.01 4.61
CA ARG A 19 -4.23 -1.19 3.79
C ARG A 19 -3.72 -1.17 2.35
N ILE A 20 -2.83 -0.24 2.02
CA ILE A 20 -2.04 -0.23 0.78
C ILE A 20 -0.77 -1.00 1.07
N GLU A 21 -0.54 -2.08 0.34
CA GLU A 21 0.74 -2.76 0.33
C GLU A 21 1.75 -1.90 -0.47
N ILE A 22 2.91 -1.66 0.12
CA ILE A 22 3.98 -0.88 -0.47
C ILE A 22 5.16 -1.83 -0.69
N GLN A 23 5.59 -1.96 -1.93
CA GLN A 23 6.78 -2.73 -2.30
C GLN A 23 7.81 -1.78 -2.91
N CYS A 24 8.94 -1.64 -2.23
CA CYS A 24 10.05 -0.82 -2.69
C CYS A 24 11.09 -1.73 -3.38
N ASP A 25 11.38 -1.47 -4.64
CA ASP A 25 12.49 -2.09 -5.36
C ASP A 25 13.60 -1.06 -5.53
N HIS A 26 14.60 -1.15 -4.65
CA HIS A 26 15.73 -0.22 -4.62
C HIS A 26 16.71 -0.41 -5.79
N LEU A 27 16.75 -1.60 -6.40
CA LEU A 27 17.62 -1.88 -7.53
C LEU A 27 17.13 -1.15 -8.77
N ASN A 28 15.81 -1.20 -9.00
CA ASN A 28 15.18 -0.54 -10.13
C ASN A 28 14.65 0.87 -9.77
N LYS A 29 14.77 1.29 -8.50
CA LYS A 29 14.30 2.57 -7.96
C LYS A 29 12.79 2.77 -8.20
N THR A 30 12.01 1.72 -8.02
CA THR A 30 10.56 1.74 -8.20
C THR A 30 9.84 1.50 -6.89
N ILE A 31 8.63 2.06 -6.79
CA ILE A 31 7.71 1.83 -5.68
C ILE A 31 6.41 1.33 -6.30
N SER A 32 6.01 0.12 -5.91
CA SER A 32 4.74 -0.48 -6.30
C SER A 32 3.75 -0.35 -5.16
N LEU A 33 2.53 0.11 -5.48
CA LEU A 33 1.43 0.24 -4.54
C LEU A 33 0.36 -0.77 -4.92
N LEU A 34 0.09 -1.75 -4.05
CA LEU A 34 -0.96 -2.74 -4.28
C LEU A 34 -2.11 -2.52 -3.29
N GLN A 35 -3.34 -2.54 -3.80
CA GLN A 35 -4.55 -2.43 -2.99
C GLN A 35 -5.55 -3.52 -3.37
N PRO A 36 -5.20 -4.82 -3.24
CA PRO A 36 -6.04 -5.92 -3.73
C PRO A 36 -7.44 -5.89 -3.10
N GLN A 37 -7.53 -5.61 -1.80
CA GLN A 37 -8.80 -5.52 -1.08
C GLN A 37 -9.69 -4.37 -1.58
N TYR A 38 -9.09 -3.23 -1.95
CA TYR A 38 -9.84 -2.10 -2.48
C TYR A 38 -10.37 -2.41 -3.88
N ILE A 39 -9.54 -3.01 -4.73
CA ILE A 39 -9.92 -3.44 -6.08
C ILE A 39 -11.09 -4.44 -6.00
N ASP A 40 -10.99 -5.45 -5.14
CA ASP A 40 -12.06 -6.44 -4.94
C ASP A 40 -13.37 -5.78 -4.50
N MET A 41 -13.30 -4.84 -3.53
CA MET A 41 -14.46 -4.09 -3.06
C MET A 41 -15.11 -3.28 -4.19
N VAL A 42 -14.32 -2.58 -5.00
CA VAL A 42 -14.84 -1.80 -6.14
C VAL A 42 -15.47 -2.71 -7.19
N LEU A 43 -14.85 -3.84 -7.50
CA LEU A 43 -15.38 -4.83 -8.45
C LEU A 43 -16.68 -5.46 -7.96
N GLU A 44 -16.83 -5.69 -6.66
CA GLU A 44 -18.07 -6.17 -6.05
C GLU A 44 -19.17 -5.11 -6.11
N LEU A 45 -18.89 -3.87 -5.72
CA LEU A 45 -19.86 -2.76 -5.74
C LEU A 45 -20.36 -2.42 -7.15
N THR A 46 -19.50 -2.56 -8.16
CA THR A 46 -19.83 -2.28 -9.57
C THR A 46 -20.43 -3.48 -10.29
N GLY A 47 -20.53 -4.65 -9.64
CA GLY A 47 -20.94 -5.89 -10.28
C GLY A 47 -19.95 -6.41 -11.32
N MET A 48 -18.72 -5.89 -11.34
CA MET A 48 -17.69 -6.20 -12.33
C MET A 48 -16.79 -7.37 -11.95
N LYS A 49 -17.00 -7.98 -10.78
CA LYS A 49 -16.19 -9.12 -10.29
C LYS A 49 -16.09 -10.29 -11.27
N ASN A 50 -17.11 -10.49 -12.11
CA ASN A 50 -17.19 -11.57 -13.09
C ASN A 50 -17.27 -11.09 -14.54
N CYS A 51 -16.95 -9.82 -14.81
CA CYS A 51 -16.93 -9.31 -16.17
C CYS A 51 -15.82 -10.00 -16.99
N LYS A 52 -16.19 -10.66 -18.07
CA LYS A 52 -15.24 -11.10 -19.10
C LYS A 52 -15.02 -9.94 -20.05
N LEU A 53 -13.76 -9.66 -20.41
CA LEU A 53 -13.48 -8.79 -21.56
C LEU A 53 -14.16 -9.42 -22.79
N VAL A 54 -14.95 -8.60 -23.49
CA VAL A 54 -15.57 -8.96 -24.77
C VAL A 54 -14.50 -8.97 -25.86
#